data_AF-A0A7Y0U335-F1
#
_entry.id   AF-A0A7Y0U335-F1
#
_cell.length_a   1.000
_cell.length_b   1.000
_cell.length_c   1.000
_cell.angle_alpha   90.00
_cell.angle_beta   90.00
_cell.angle_gamma   90.00
#
_symmetry.space_group_name_H-M   'P 1'
#
loop_
_entity.id
_entity.type
_entity.pdbx_description
1 polymer ?
#
loop_
_entity_poly.entity_id
_entity_poly.type
_entity_poly.pdbx_seq_one_letter_code
_entity_poly.pdbx_strand_id
1 'polypeptide(L)'
;MSKETKSVTCYYPDGQKQYEEWFQDGKQHRDNDLPANVGYYPDGQVECEVWFQNGYYHRDGDKPACIDYYPDGQKRYEEWFQDDKCHRGGDKPASIGYYPDGQVECEDWWQDGKRHRDGDQPASIGYYPDGQVKYEWWMQDGKRHRDNDLPACIDYYPDGQKQYEEWWQHGEYHRDGGKPAIIGYYPDGQKQYEEWWQHGENHRDGDKPARIYYYPDGQVKYEE
;
A
#
# COMPACT_ATOMS: atom_id res chain seq x y z
N MET A 1 33.27 -1.63 28.11
CA MET A 1 32.31 -2.59 28.69
C MET A 1 31.75 -3.38 27.51
N SER A 2 31.84 -4.71 27.50
CA SER A 2 31.15 -5.49 26.47
C SER A 2 29.66 -5.37 26.72
N LYS A 3 28.91 -4.89 25.74
CA LYS A 3 27.45 -4.85 25.85
C LYS A 3 26.92 -6.27 26.01
N GLU A 4 25.99 -6.49 26.93
CA GLU A 4 25.45 -7.82 27.22
C GLU A 4 24.47 -8.18 26.10
N THR A 5 24.90 -9.04 25.17
CA THR A 5 24.03 -9.53 24.11
C THR A 5 23.25 -10.74 24.61
N LYS A 6 21.92 -10.66 24.59
CA LYS A 6 21.03 -11.79 24.89
C LYS A 6 20.31 -12.20 23.63
N SER A 7 19.99 -13.49 23.52
CA SER A 7 19.10 -13.97 22.47
C SER A 7 18.01 -14.85 23.05
N VAL A 8 16.84 -14.78 22.44
CA VAL A 8 15.69 -15.66 22.72
C VAL A 8 15.46 -16.51 21.48
N THR A 9 15.23 -17.80 21.68
CA THR A 9 14.86 -18.71 20.59
C THR A 9 13.63 -19.48 21.01
N CYS A 10 12.62 -19.48 20.16
CA CYS A 10 11.41 -20.29 20.33
C CYS A 10 11.35 -21.36 19.24
N TYR A 11 10.67 -22.46 19.55
CA TYR A 11 10.60 -23.65 18.72
C TYR A 11 9.15 -24.08 18.52
N TYR A 12 8.87 -24.62 17.34
CA TYR A 12 7.66 -25.38 17.07
C TYR A 12 7.66 -26.70 17.86
N PRO A 13 6.49 -27.37 17.99
CA PRO A 13 6.39 -28.66 18.67
C PRO A 13 7.26 -29.78 18.08
N ASP A 14 7.61 -29.70 16.80
CA ASP A 14 8.48 -30.65 16.11
C ASP A 14 9.99 -30.39 16.35
N GLY A 15 10.32 -29.32 17.09
CA GLY A 15 11.68 -28.93 17.43
C GLY A 15 12.36 -28.02 16.41
N GLN A 16 11.69 -27.64 15.31
CA GLN A 16 12.20 -26.61 14.40
C GLN A 16 12.12 -25.23 15.05
N LYS A 17 13.04 -24.34 14.69
CA LYS A 17 12.99 -22.95 15.19
C LYS A 17 11.73 -22.27 14.65
N GLN A 18 11.08 -21.50 15.51
CA GLN A 18 9.95 -20.64 15.14
C GLN A 18 10.41 -19.20 15.00
N TYR A 19 11.18 -18.69 15.95
CA TYR A 19 11.80 -17.38 15.83
C TYR A 19 13.06 -17.27 16.69
N GLU A 20 13.92 -16.33 16.32
CA GLU A 20 15.10 -15.90 17.07
C GLU A 20 15.11 -14.38 17.23
N GLU A 21 15.41 -13.90 18.43
CA GLU A 21 15.50 -12.47 18.74
C GLU A 21 16.82 -12.15 19.42
N TRP A 22 17.36 -10.96 19.14
CA TRP A 22 18.60 -10.46 19.71
C TRP A 22 18.40 -9.12 20.39
N PHE A 23 18.97 -9.00 21.58
CA PHE A 23 18.86 -7.83 22.43
C PHE A 23 20.24 -7.30 22.83
N GLN A 24 20.34 -5.98 22.90
CA GLN A 24 21.47 -5.24 23.44
C GLN A 24 20.94 -4.25 24.48
N ASP A 25 21.48 -4.29 25.70
CA ASP A 25 21.06 -3.41 26.81
C ASP A 25 19.53 -3.44 27.08
N GLY A 26 18.91 -4.62 26.90
CA GLY A 26 17.49 -4.85 27.11
C GLY A 26 16.57 -4.39 25.97
N LYS A 27 17.12 -3.91 24.85
CA LYS A 27 16.36 -3.49 23.66
C LYS A 27 16.68 -4.37 22.45
N GLN A 28 15.73 -4.61 21.57
CA GLN A 28 15.98 -5.35 20.32
C GLN A 28 17.04 -4.61 19.49
N HIS A 29 18.13 -5.31 19.16
CA HIS A 29 19.27 -4.78 18.42
C HIS A 29 20.26 -5.92 18.10
N ARG A 30 20.90 -5.86 16.93
CA ARG A 30 21.99 -6.78 16.58
C ARG A 30 23.06 -6.08 15.73
N ASP A 31 24.32 -6.27 16.11
CA ASP A 31 25.45 -5.64 15.42
C ASP A 31 25.78 -6.33 14.09
N ASN A 32 26.53 -5.64 13.22
CA ASN A 32 26.99 -6.10 11.90
C ASN A 32 25.89 -6.25 10.83
N ASP A 33 24.87 -5.38 10.85
CA ASP A 33 23.76 -5.36 9.87
C ASP A 33 23.00 -6.70 9.80
N LEU A 34 22.97 -7.44 10.90
CA LEU A 34 22.20 -8.67 11.03
C LEU A 34 20.80 -8.37 11.59
N PRO A 35 19.77 -9.13 11.19
CA PRO A 35 18.43 -8.94 11.72
C PRO A 35 18.39 -9.27 13.22
N ALA A 36 17.70 -8.42 13.98
CA ALA A 36 17.50 -8.58 15.41
C ALA A 36 16.24 -9.41 15.75
N ASN A 37 15.39 -9.69 14.77
CA ASN A 37 14.37 -10.73 14.83
C ASN A 37 14.36 -11.51 13.51
N VAL A 38 14.34 -12.83 13.57
CA VAL A 38 14.19 -13.73 12.42
C VAL A 38 13.08 -14.73 12.73
N GLY A 39 12.03 -14.73 11.92
CA GLY A 39 10.96 -15.73 11.93
C GLY A 39 11.21 -16.85 10.93
N TYR A 40 10.71 -18.04 11.24
CA TYR A 40 10.89 -19.23 10.42
C TYR A 40 9.56 -19.93 10.18
N TYR A 41 9.36 -20.44 8.97
CA TYR A 41 8.31 -21.40 8.68
C TYR A 41 8.56 -22.76 9.36
N PRO A 42 7.54 -23.61 9.51
CA PRO A 42 7.69 -24.94 10.09
C PRO A 42 8.69 -25.85 9.36
N ASP A 43 8.93 -25.63 8.08
CA ASP A 43 9.93 -26.37 7.29
C ASP A 43 11.37 -25.84 7.48
N GLY A 44 11.54 -24.79 8.30
CA GLY A 44 12.81 -24.16 8.63
C GLY A 44 13.26 -23.06 7.65
N GLN A 45 12.49 -22.77 6.60
CA GLN A 45 12.77 -21.61 5.74
C GLN A 45 12.53 -20.30 6.51
N VAL A 46 13.26 -19.25 6.16
CA VAL A 46 13.08 -17.93 6.77
C VAL A 46 11.73 -17.36 6.31
N GLU A 47 10.90 -16.96 7.25
CA GLU A 47 9.60 -16.31 7.00
C GLU A 47 9.74 -14.80 7.01
N CYS A 48 10.52 -14.24 7.95
CA CYS A 48 10.73 -12.80 8.04
C CYS A 48 12.07 -12.46 8.69
N GLU A 49 12.59 -11.29 8.36
CA GLU A 49 13.78 -10.69 8.97
C GLU A 49 13.50 -9.24 9.32
N VAL A 50 13.81 -8.86 10.56
CA VAL A 50 13.54 -7.51 11.06
C VAL A 50 14.77 -6.92 11.72
N TRP A 51 15.08 -5.68 11.35
CA TRP A 51 16.17 -4.88 11.88
C TRP A 51 15.64 -3.82 12.84
N PHE A 52 16.35 -3.70 13.96
CA PHE A 52 16.04 -2.74 15.00
C PHE A 52 17.29 -1.94 15.34
N GLN A 53 17.12 -0.66 15.62
CA GLN A 53 18.13 0.19 16.25
C GLN A 53 17.58 0.76 17.54
N ASN A 54 18.23 0.44 18.67
CA ASN A 54 17.79 0.87 20.01
C ASN A 54 16.32 0.55 20.33
N GLY A 55 15.80 -0.59 19.83
CA GLY A 55 14.43 -1.05 20.06
C GLY A 55 13.37 -0.47 19.11
N TYR A 56 13.76 0.31 18.10
CA TYR A 56 12.86 0.83 17.06
C TYR A 56 13.15 0.17 15.71
N TYR A 57 12.13 -0.10 14.89
CA TYR A 57 12.29 -0.55 13.51
C TYR A 57 13.12 0.48 12.74
N HIS A 58 14.32 0.08 12.31
CA HIS A 58 15.26 0.95 11.60
C HIS A 58 16.41 0.13 11.00
N ARG A 59 16.88 0.53 9.81
CA ARG A 59 18.08 -0.03 9.19
C ARG A 59 18.84 1.01 8.37
N ASP A 60 20.14 1.14 8.62
CA ASP A 60 20.98 2.10 7.92
C ASP A 60 21.28 1.68 6.46
N GLY A 61 21.47 2.69 5.60
CA GLY A 61 21.99 2.50 4.24
C GLY A 61 20.95 2.23 3.15
N ASP A 62 19.74 2.80 3.26
CA ASP A 62 18.62 2.61 2.31
C ASP A 62 18.26 1.14 2.10
N LYS A 63 18.28 0.37 3.19
CA LYS A 63 17.90 -1.04 3.24
C LYS A 63 16.57 -1.20 3.99
N PRO A 64 15.74 -2.18 3.62
CA PRO A 64 14.50 -2.42 4.34
C PRO A 64 14.79 -2.90 5.76
N ALA A 65 14.02 -2.37 6.71
CA ALA A 65 14.07 -2.76 8.10
C ALA A 65 13.17 -3.96 8.41
N CYS A 66 12.24 -4.28 7.51
CA CYS A 66 11.45 -5.51 7.55
C CYS A 66 11.46 -6.16 6.16
N ILE A 67 11.71 -7.47 6.11
CA ILE A 67 11.60 -8.28 4.91
C ILE A 67 10.77 -9.51 5.26
N ASP A 68 9.69 -9.71 4.53
CA ASP A 68 8.90 -10.94 4.58
C ASP A 68 9.19 -11.78 3.35
N TYR A 69 9.15 -13.10 3.51
CA TYR A 69 9.38 -14.07 2.45
C TYR A 69 8.13 -14.93 2.22
N TYR A 70 8.02 -15.49 1.04
CA TYR A 70 7.17 -16.63 0.75
C TYR A 70 7.85 -17.93 1.21
N PRO A 71 7.11 -19.05 1.38
CA PRO A 71 7.70 -20.33 1.75
C PRO A 71 8.76 -20.87 0.77
N ASP A 72 8.77 -20.41 -0.48
CA ASP A 72 9.80 -20.76 -1.47
C ASP A 72 11.08 -19.90 -1.36
N GLY A 73 11.12 -18.96 -0.41
CA GLY A 73 12.23 -18.05 -0.14
C GLY A 73 12.26 -16.80 -1.03
N GLN A 74 11.31 -16.62 -1.95
CA GLN A 74 11.17 -15.35 -2.65
C GLN A 74 10.66 -14.27 -1.69
N LYS A 75 11.07 -13.02 -1.92
CA LYS A 75 10.56 -11.90 -1.10
C LYS A 75 9.07 -11.72 -1.37
N ARG A 76 8.33 -11.46 -0.30
CA ARG A 76 6.91 -11.10 -0.32
C ARG A 76 6.73 -9.61 -0.08
N TYR A 77 7.44 -9.05 0.90
CA TYR A 77 7.44 -7.62 1.19
C TYR A 77 8.83 -7.12 1.58
N GLU A 78 9.11 -5.88 1.24
CA GLU A 78 10.19 -5.08 1.80
C GLU A 78 9.65 -3.76 2.33
N GLU A 79 9.99 -3.41 3.57
CA GLU A 79 9.51 -2.19 4.21
C GLU A 79 10.65 -1.41 4.87
N TRP A 80 10.62 -0.09 4.68
CA TRP A 80 11.59 0.85 5.21
C TRP A 80 10.97 1.63 6.36
N PHE A 81 11.71 1.71 7.46
CA PHE A 81 11.30 2.38 8.67
C PHE A 81 12.38 3.35 9.14
N GLN A 82 11.91 4.45 9.73
CA GLN A 82 12.72 5.39 10.50
C GLN A 82 11.99 5.62 11.83
N ASP A 83 12.62 5.24 12.95
CA ASP A 83 12.07 5.39 14.30
C ASP A 83 10.62 4.85 14.44
N ASP A 84 10.40 3.58 14.09
CA ASP A 84 9.09 2.88 14.07
C ASP A 84 8.06 3.38 13.04
N LYS A 85 8.39 4.40 12.25
CA LYS A 85 7.49 4.94 11.23
C LYS A 85 7.89 4.46 9.85
N CYS A 86 6.95 3.88 9.11
CA CYS A 86 7.17 3.58 7.69
C CYS A 86 7.52 4.88 6.97
N HIS A 87 8.73 4.95 6.41
CA HIS A 87 9.31 6.15 5.83
C HIS A 87 10.48 5.75 4.93
N ARG A 88 10.61 6.37 3.76
CA ARG A 88 11.81 6.25 2.92
C ARG A 88 12.10 7.54 2.17
N GLY A 89 13.33 8.04 2.30
CA GLY A 89 13.76 9.26 1.61
C GLY A 89 14.05 9.05 0.12
N GLY A 90 14.03 10.15 -0.64
CA GLY A 90 14.48 10.17 -2.04
C GLY A 90 13.44 9.74 -3.07
N ASP A 91 12.15 10.00 -2.80
CA ASP A 91 11.01 9.63 -3.66
C ASP A 91 10.99 8.14 -4.05
N LYS A 92 11.28 7.28 -3.08
CA LYS A 92 11.25 5.82 -3.22
C LYS A 92 10.10 5.24 -2.39
N PRO A 93 9.50 4.12 -2.83
CA PRO A 93 8.47 3.46 -2.05
C PRO A 93 9.06 2.94 -0.74
N ALA A 94 8.34 3.18 0.35
CA ALA A 94 8.68 2.73 1.70
C ALA A 94 8.10 1.35 2.02
N SER A 95 7.18 0.85 1.19
CA SER A 95 6.74 -0.55 1.20
C SER A 95 6.64 -1.04 -0.24
N ILE A 96 7.18 -2.22 -0.51
CA ILE A 96 7.12 -2.89 -1.81
C ILE A 96 6.62 -4.31 -1.59
N GLY A 97 5.51 -4.65 -2.24
CA GLY A 97 4.96 -6.00 -2.29
C GLY A 97 5.37 -6.71 -3.58
N TYR A 98 5.56 -8.01 -3.51
CA TYR A 98 5.98 -8.85 -4.63
C TYR A 98 5.04 -10.04 -4.81
N TYR A 99 4.83 -10.43 -6.06
CA TYR A 99 4.25 -11.72 -6.41
C TYR A 99 5.23 -12.87 -6.11
N PRO A 100 4.74 -14.12 -6.00
CA PRO A 100 5.60 -15.29 -5.77
C PRO A 100 6.67 -15.53 -6.84
N ASP A 101 6.48 -15.01 -8.06
CA ASP A 101 7.47 -15.09 -9.14
C ASP A 101 8.55 -13.97 -9.06
N GLY A 102 8.46 -13.11 -8.05
CA GLY A 102 9.39 -12.01 -7.78
C GLY A 102 9.06 -10.70 -8.51
N GLN A 103 8.00 -10.66 -9.31
CA GLN A 103 7.55 -9.40 -9.91
C GLN A 103 6.93 -8.47 -8.85
N VAL A 104 7.05 -7.16 -9.04
CA VAL A 104 6.45 -6.17 -8.13
C VAL A 104 4.93 -6.23 -8.25
N GLU A 105 4.24 -6.45 -7.12
CA GLU A 105 2.79 -6.41 -7.02
C GLU A 105 2.30 -5.01 -6.66
N CYS A 106 2.97 -4.33 -5.73
CA CYS A 106 2.61 -2.97 -5.33
C CYS A 106 3.78 -2.17 -4.78
N GLU A 107 3.66 -0.86 -4.84
CA GLU A 107 4.59 0.11 -4.30
C GLU A 107 3.81 1.18 -3.53
N ASP A 108 4.17 1.42 -2.27
CA ASP A 108 3.55 2.44 -1.43
C ASP A 108 4.59 3.44 -0.92
N TRP A 109 4.25 4.72 -1.03
CA TRP A 109 5.05 5.83 -0.52
C TRP A 109 4.49 6.28 0.82
N TRP A 110 5.38 6.35 1.81
CA TRP A 110 5.05 6.73 3.17
C TRP A 110 5.98 7.84 3.66
N GLN A 111 5.40 8.80 4.37
CA GLN A 111 6.10 9.80 5.14
C GLN A 111 5.60 9.75 6.59
N ASP A 112 6.51 9.51 7.52
CA ASP A 112 6.26 9.51 8.96
C ASP A 112 5.09 8.62 9.38
N GLY A 113 5.00 7.43 8.77
CA GLY A 113 3.97 6.43 9.08
C GLY A 113 2.61 6.73 8.45
N LYS A 114 2.54 7.67 7.51
CA LYS A 114 1.32 7.95 6.72
C LYS A 114 1.60 7.81 5.24
N ARG A 115 0.69 7.17 4.49
CA ARG A 115 0.76 7.14 3.02
C ARG A 115 0.69 8.57 2.48
N HIS A 116 1.74 8.97 1.78
CA HIS A 116 1.93 10.33 1.30
C HIS A 116 2.98 10.32 0.20
N ARG A 117 2.72 11.05 -0.91
CA ARG A 117 3.74 11.33 -1.93
C ARG A 117 3.57 12.74 -2.50
N ASP A 118 4.67 13.48 -2.56
CA ASP A 118 4.70 14.83 -3.11
C ASP A 118 4.68 14.83 -4.65
N GLY A 119 4.31 15.96 -5.27
CA GLY A 119 4.53 16.20 -6.70
C GLY A 119 3.47 15.65 -7.67
N ASP A 120 2.20 15.57 -7.24
CA ASP A 120 1.07 14.98 -8.00
C ASP A 120 1.34 13.54 -8.50
N GLN A 121 2.06 12.76 -7.69
CA GLN A 121 2.34 11.36 -7.96
C GLN A 121 1.50 10.46 -7.05
N PRO A 122 1.11 9.27 -7.50
CA PRO A 122 0.35 8.34 -6.68
C PRO A 122 1.21 7.87 -5.50
N ALA A 123 0.60 7.85 -4.31
CA ALA A 123 1.21 7.34 -3.10
C ALA A 123 1.08 5.82 -2.98
N SER A 124 0.31 5.18 -3.85
CA SER A 124 0.13 3.74 -3.93
C SER A 124 -0.08 3.34 -5.38
N ILE A 125 0.72 2.42 -5.89
CA ILE A 125 0.60 1.87 -7.24
C ILE A 125 0.55 0.35 -7.11
N GLY A 126 -0.42 -0.27 -7.76
CA GLY A 126 -0.50 -1.72 -7.87
C GLY A 126 -0.39 -2.16 -9.32
N TYR A 127 0.13 -3.35 -9.51
CA TYR A 127 0.33 -3.96 -10.82
C TYR A 127 -0.44 -5.27 -10.93
N TYR A 128 -0.72 -5.67 -12.16
CA TYR A 128 -1.11 -7.03 -12.51
C TYR A 128 0.13 -7.91 -12.68
N PRO A 129 -0.01 -9.25 -12.68
CA PRO A 129 1.13 -10.17 -12.88
C PRO A 129 1.85 -10.05 -14.23
N ASP A 130 1.26 -9.36 -15.21
CA ASP A 130 1.89 -9.06 -16.50
C ASP A 130 2.61 -7.70 -16.51
N GLY A 131 2.64 -7.01 -15.36
CA GLY A 131 3.28 -5.71 -15.15
C GLY A 131 2.41 -4.51 -15.54
N GLN A 132 1.19 -4.70 -16.04
CA GLN A 132 0.29 -3.58 -16.30
C GLN A 132 -0.17 -2.94 -15.01
N VAL A 133 -0.35 -1.62 -15.00
CA VAL A 133 -0.87 -0.90 -13.84
C VAL A 133 -2.30 -1.37 -13.56
N LYS A 134 -2.52 -1.84 -12.34
CA LYS A 134 -3.82 -2.23 -11.81
C LYS A 134 -4.51 -1.07 -11.14
N TYR A 135 -3.79 -0.28 -10.34
CA TYR A 135 -4.34 0.90 -9.65
C TYR A 135 -3.28 1.97 -9.40
N GLU A 136 -3.73 3.22 -9.30
CA GLU A 136 -2.97 4.38 -8.88
C GLU A 136 -3.81 5.22 -7.92
N TRP A 137 -3.35 5.36 -6.68
CA TRP A 137 -4.06 6.11 -5.65
C TRP A 137 -3.20 7.25 -5.09
N TRP A 138 -3.75 8.45 -5.09
CA TRP A 138 -3.17 9.67 -4.54
C TRP A 138 -3.62 9.84 -3.10
N MET A 139 -2.65 10.02 -2.21
CA MET A 139 -2.90 10.21 -0.79
C MET A 139 -2.01 11.33 -0.23
N GLN A 140 -2.58 12.11 0.67
CA GLN A 140 -1.90 13.11 1.46
C GLN A 140 -2.21 12.86 2.93
N ASP A 141 -1.17 12.73 3.75
CA ASP A 141 -1.26 12.48 5.19
C ASP A 141 -2.17 11.30 5.56
N GLY A 142 -2.09 10.23 4.77
CA GLY A 142 -2.86 8.99 4.96
C GLY A 142 -4.31 9.07 4.52
N LYS A 143 -4.72 10.15 3.85
CA LYS A 143 -6.08 10.32 3.32
C LYS A 143 -6.06 10.42 1.80
N ARG A 144 -7.03 9.80 1.12
CA ARG A 144 -7.25 10.00 -0.32
C ARG A 144 -7.51 11.48 -0.59
N HIS A 145 -6.71 12.08 -1.46
CA HIS A 145 -6.79 13.49 -1.81
C HIS A 145 -6.03 13.74 -3.11
N ARG A 146 -6.60 14.52 -4.01
CA ARG A 146 -5.90 15.05 -5.19
C ARG A 146 -6.51 16.36 -5.66
N ASP A 147 -5.64 17.33 -5.96
CA ASP A 147 -6.03 18.65 -6.44
C ASP A 147 -6.32 18.67 -7.96
N ASN A 148 -6.78 19.83 -8.45
CA ASN A 148 -6.93 20.15 -9.88
C ASN A 148 -8.01 19.34 -10.65
N ASP A 149 -9.09 18.93 -9.97
CA ASP A 149 -10.19 18.13 -10.57
C ASP A 149 -9.70 16.81 -11.21
N LEU A 150 -8.62 16.26 -10.67
CA LEU A 150 -8.07 14.96 -11.04
C LEU A 150 -8.59 13.88 -10.07
N PRO A 151 -8.82 12.65 -10.55
CA PRO A 151 -9.24 11.56 -9.68
C PRO A 151 -8.11 11.18 -8.71
N ALA A 152 -8.46 10.99 -7.45
CA ALA A 152 -7.56 10.55 -6.41
C ALA A 152 -7.42 9.03 -6.36
N CYS A 153 -8.35 8.28 -6.95
CA CYS A 153 -8.21 6.86 -7.21
C CYS A 153 -8.55 6.56 -8.65
N ILE A 154 -7.67 5.85 -9.33
CA ILE A 154 -7.90 5.28 -10.65
C ILE A 154 -7.49 3.82 -10.58
N ASP A 155 -8.28 2.96 -11.17
CA ASP A 155 -7.83 1.61 -11.46
C ASP A 155 -8.42 1.10 -12.74
N TYR A 156 -7.80 0.02 -13.17
CA TYR A 156 -7.74 -0.38 -14.54
C TYR A 156 -8.12 -1.85 -14.62
N TYR A 157 -8.72 -2.21 -15.74
CA TYR A 157 -8.83 -3.58 -16.19
C TYR A 157 -7.45 -4.11 -16.64
N PRO A 158 -7.28 -5.44 -16.78
CA PRO A 158 -6.01 -6.03 -17.25
C PRO A 158 -5.61 -5.66 -18.68
N ASP A 159 -6.48 -5.01 -19.46
CA ASP A 159 -6.16 -4.48 -20.79
C ASP A 159 -5.77 -2.99 -20.76
N GLY A 160 -5.65 -2.40 -19.56
CA GLY A 160 -5.30 -1.01 -19.33
C GLY A 160 -6.46 -0.03 -19.48
N GLN A 161 -7.67 -0.48 -19.81
CA GLN A 161 -8.85 0.41 -19.78
C GLN A 161 -9.21 0.76 -18.34
N LYS A 162 -9.69 1.98 -18.10
CA LYS A 162 -10.14 2.39 -16.77
C LYS A 162 -11.35 1.55 -16.35
N GLN A 163 -11.32 1.08 -15.11
CA GLN A 163 -12.42 0.39 -14.46
C GLN A 163 -13.22 1.35 -13.58
N TYR A 164 -12.55 2.14 -12.73
CA TYR A 164 -13.18 3.22 -11.98
C TYR A 164 -12.27 4.43 -11.79
N GLU A 165 -12.90 5.59 -11.63
CA GLU A 165 -12.28 6.84 -11.22
C GLU A 165 -13.07 7.45 -10.06
N GLU A 166 -12.36 7.84 -9.01
CA GLU A 166 -12.94 8.45 -7.82
C GLU A 166 -12.25 9.77 -7.47
N TRP A 167 -13.04 10.80 -7.18
CA TRP A 167 -12.57 12.11 -6.74
C TRP A 167 -12.76 12.23 -5.24
N TRP A 168 -11.64 12.50 -4.56
CA TRP A 168 -11.57 12.62 -3.11
C TRP A 168 -10.87 13.91 -2.71
N GLN A 169 -11.38 14.55 -1.67
CA GLN A 169 -10.67 15.60 -0.95
C GLN A 169 -10.66 15.29 0.54
N HIS A 170 -9.47 15.25 1.13
CA HIS A 170 -9.28 15.09 2.58
C HIS A 170 -9.96 13.84 3.17
N GLY A 171 -10.03 12.76 2.37
CA GLY A 171 -10.63 11.49 2.79
C GLY A 171 -12.14 11.40 2.61
N GLU A 172 -12.77 12.35 1.92
CA GLU A 172 -14.21 12.32 1.59
C GLU A 172 -14.41 12.36 0.06
N TYR A 173 -15.40 11.64 -0.45
CA TYR A 173 -15.83 11.78 -1.84
C TYR A 173 -16.28 13.23 -2.07
N HIS A 174 -15.69 13.88 -3.07
CA HIS A 174 -15.97 15.28 -3.36
C HIS A 174 -15.57 15.63 -4.78
N ARG A 175 -16.49 16.26 -5.54
CA ARG A 175 -16.17 16.88 -6.82
C ARG A 175 -17.03 18.10 -7.13
N ASP A 176 -16.36 19.20 -7.46
CA ASP A 176 -17.01 20.47 -7.81
C ASP A 176 -17.60 20.49 -9.22
N GLY A 177 -18.45 21.49 -9.48
CA GLY A 177 -18.93 21.82 -10.82
C GLY A 177 -20.03 20.90 -11.36
N GLY A 178 -20.76 20.21 -10.48
CA GLY A 178 -21.87 19.32 -10.87
C GLY A 178 -21.42 18.06 -11.61
N LYS A 179 -20.15 17.66 -11.45
CA LYS A 179 -19.55 16.46 -12.03
C LYS A 179 -19.65 15.29 -11.06
N PRO A 180 -19.69 14.04 -11.55
CA PRO A 180 -19.72 12.88 -10.68
C PRO A 180 -18.37 12.69 -9.98
N ALA A 181 -18.43 12.39 -8.69
CA ALA A 181 -17.26 12.07 -7.87
C ALA A 181 -16.86 10.59 -7.98
N ILE A 182 -17.71 9.74 -8.57
CA ILE A 182 -17.40 8.34 -8.87
C ILE A 182 -17.87 8.06 -10.29
N ILE A 183 -17.01 7.47 -11.12
CA ILE A 183 -17.37 6.98 -12.45
C ILE A 183 -16.85 5.55 -12.57
N GLY A 184 -17.76 4.62 -12.85
CA GLY A 184 -17.40 3.24 -13.22
C GLY A 184 -17.60 3.00 -14.71
N TYR A 185 -16.76 2.16 -15.28
CA TYR A 185 -16.74 1.85 -16.71
C TYR A 185 -16.95 0.36 -16.95
N TYR A 186 -17.50 0.03 -18.11
CA TYR A 186 -17.44 -1.30 -18.68
C TYR A 186 -16.04 -1.55 -19.30
N PRO A 187 -15.66 -2.82 -19.56
CA PRO A 187 -14.37 -3.14 -20.19
C PRO A 187 -14.16 -2.50 -21.58
N ASP A 188 -15.23 -2.14 -22.28
CA ASP A 188 -15.16 -1.44 -23.58
C ASP A 188 -14.97 0.09 -23.43
N GLY A 189 -14.85 0.58 -22.19
CA GLY A 189 -14.67 1.99 -21.85
C GLY A 189 -15.98 2.80 -21.79
N GLN A 190 -17.14 2.20 -22.07
CA GLN A 190 -18.42 2.89 -21.88
C GLN A 190 -18.70 3.06 -20.39
N LYS A 191 -19.35 4.17 -20.01
CA LYS A 191 -19.74 4.39 -18.61
C LYS A 191 -20.74 3.31 -18.21
N GLN A 192 -20.50 2.70 -17.06
CA GLN A 192 -21.41 1.77 -16.41
C GLN A 192 -22.28 2.50 -15.39
N TYR A 193 -21.69 3.41 -14.61
CA TYR A 193 -22.42 4.23 -13.64
C TYR A 193 -21.66 5.52 -13.30
N GLU A 194 -22.41 6.48 -12.77
CA GLU A 194 -21.90 7.75 -12.25
C GLU A 194 -22.58 8.05 -10.92
N GLU A 195 -21.82 8.53 -9.93
CA GLU A 195 -22.38 9.01 -8.65
C GLU A 195 -21.85 10.40 -8.31
N TRP A 196 -22.74 11.26 -7.82
CA TRP A 196 -22.43 12.62 -7.41
C TRP A 196 -22.32 12.70 -5.89
N TRP A 197 -21.19 13.25 -5.44
CA TRP A 197 -20.88 13.39 -4.01
C TRP A 197 -20.22 14.73 -3.74
N GLN A 198 -20.60 15.36 -2.63
CA GLN A 198 -19.94 16.53 -2.06
C GLN A 198 -19.81 16.36 -0.55
N HIS A 199 -18.59 16.53 -0.02
CA HIS A 199 -18.31 16.43 1.42
C HIS A 199 -18.75 15.10 2.04
N GLY A 200 -18.55 14.00 1.28
CA GLY A 200 -18.93 12.67 1.72
C GLY A 200 -20.43 12.38 1.71
N GLU A 201 -21.27 13.30 1.23
CA GLU A 201 -22.71 13.10 1.07
C GLU A 201 -23.09 12.96 -0.40
N ASN A 202 -24.01 12.03 -0.68
CA ASN A 202 -24.55 11.82 -2.01
C ASN A 202 -25.44 13.03 -2.37
N HIS A 203 -24.99 13.85 -3.31
CA HIS A 203 -25.58 15.17 -3.54
C HIS A 203 -25.46 15.58 -5.01
N ARG A 204 -26.57 16.06 -5.59
CA ARG A 204 -26.58 16.66 -6.92
C ARG A 204 -27.59 17.80 -7.00
N ASP A 205 -27.12 18.97 -7.43
CA ASP A 205 -27.96 20.18 -7.52
C ASP A 205 -29.07 20.06 -8.57
N GLY A 206 -30.21 20.69 -8.28
CA GLY A 206 -31.31 20.91 -9.22
C GLY A 206 -32.26 19.73 -9.38
N ASP A 207 -32.54 19.01 -8.29
CA ASP A 207 -33.44 17.83 -8.25
C ASP A 207 -33.06 16.75 -9.28
N LYS A 208 -31.77 16.63 -9.56
CA LYS A 208 -31.22 15.63 -10.48
C LYS A 208 -30.84 14.36 -9.70
N PRO A 209 -30.91 13.19 -10.34
CA PRO A 209 -30.50 11.94 -9.72
C PRO A 209 -29.03 11.99 -9.34
N ALA A 210 -28.72 11.62 -8.11
CA ALA A 210 -27.36 11.59 -7.58
C ALA A 210 -26.65 10.26 -7.90
N ARG A 211 -27.35 9.30 -8.52
CA ARG A 211 -26.74 8.15 -9.21
C ARG A 211 -27.41 7.86 -10.55
N ILE A 212 -26.60 7.52 -11.56
CA ILE A 212 -27.09 7.06 -12.86
C ILE A 212 -26.37 5.77 -13.22
N TYR A 213 -27.10 4.80 -13.73
CA TYR A 213 -26.57 3.55 -14.26
C TYR A 213 -26.92 3.43 -15.74
N TYR A 214 -26.00 2.86 -16.51
CA TYR A 214 -26.10 2.75 -17.97
C TYR A 214 -26.12 1.29 -18.40
N TYR A 215 -26.66 1.04 -19.58
CA TYR A 215 -26.40 -0.18 -20.34
C TYR A 215 -25.07 -0.08 -21.10
N PRO A 216 -24.50 -1.19 -21.58
CA PRO A 216 -23.28 -1.16 -22.39
C PRO A 216 -23.39 -0.34 -23.68
N ASP A 217 -24.60 -0.11 -24.20
CA ASP A 217 -24.83 0.75 -25.37
C ASP A 217 -24.91 2.25 -25.02
N GLY A 218 -24.67 2.61 -23.74
CA GLY A 218 -24.67 3.97 -23.23
C GLY A 218 -26.06 4.53 -22.89
N GLN A 219 -27.14 3.76 -23.08
CA GLN A 219 -28.48 4.21 -22.68
C GLN A 219 -28.63 4.18 -21.16
N VAL A 220 -29.35 5.16 -20.60
CA VAL A 220 -29.68 5.16 -19.17
C VAL A 220 -30.54 3.94 -18.86
N LYS A 221 -30.08 3.14 -17.90
CA LYS A 221 -30.77 1.97 -17.37
C LYS A 221 -31.72 2.35 -16.24
N TYR A 222 -31.22 3.11 -15.25
CA TYR A 222 -32.01 3.70 -14.17
C TYR A 222 -31.22 4.82 -13.48
N GLU A 223 -31.94 5.68 -12.77
CA GLU A 223 -31.39 6.83 -12.05
C GLU A 223 -32.15 7.01 -10.72
N GLU A 224 -31.42 7.42 -9.66
CA GLU A 224 -31.94 7.65 -8.30
C GLU A 224 -31.37 8.92 -7.66
#